data_AF-A0A2S6FX13-F1
#
_entry.id   AF-A0A2S6FX13-F1
#
_cell.length_a   1.000
_cell.length_b   1.000
_cell.length_c   1.000
_cell.angle_alpha   90.00
_cell.angle_beta   90.00
_cell.angle_gamma   90.00
#
_symmetry.space_group_name_H-M   'P 1'
#
loop_
_entity.id
_entity.type
_entity.pdbx_description
1 polymer ?
#
loop_
_entity_poly.entity_id
_entity_poly.type
_entity_poly.pdbx_seq_one_letter_code
_entity_poly.pdbx_strand_id
1 'polypeptide(L)'
;METLLYTPISMEQLLKAKILGVFIPSYIITLFSFIAFGIIVNIGGFIHFGGFIFPDIKWLITILWISPAISLLSLIFTVMVSAKSKTFQEAQQVSGLLVVPVIVVLVAQMTGVLMLSNLVMFIAGTIFFILDYILIKRISSKFIPEKLI
;
A
#
# COMPACT_ATOMS: atom_id res chain seq x y z
N MET A 1 12.41 12.04 18.04
CA MET A 1 10.98 11.99 18.44
C MET A 1 10.74 12.73 19.75
N GLU A 2 11.69 12.73 20.69
CA GLU A 2 11.58 13.49 21.95
C GLU A 2 11.35 14.99 21.74
N THR A 3 12.03 15.63 20.79
CA THR A 3 11.84 17.06 20.47
C THR A 3 10.48 17.40 19.84
N LEU A 4 9.82 16.45 19.17
CA LEU A 4 8.51 16.66 18.53
C LEU A 4 7.36 16.57 19.55
N LEU A 5 7.55 15.87 20.68
CA LEU A 5 6.56 15.82 21.76
C LEU A 5 6.34 17.18 22.44
N TYR A 6 7.31 18.10 22.32
CA TYR A 6 7.22 19.46 22.87
C TYR A 6 6.57 20.46 21.89
N THR A 7 6.18 20.03 20.70
CA THR A 7 5.44 20.88 19.76
C THR A 7 3.93 20.80 20.03
N PRO A 8 3.14 21.85 19.73
CA PRO A 8 1.69 21.88 19.98
C PRO A 8 0.91 21.05 18.94
N ILE A 9 1.44 19.88 18.56
CA ILE A 9 0.89 19.01 17.53
C ILE A 9 0.25 17.80 18.21
N SER A 10 -0.99 17.49 17.86
CA SER A 10 -1.65 16.29 18.39
C SER A 10 -1.00 15.01 17.87
N MET A 11 -1.04 13.93 18.66
CA MET A 11 -0.49 12.63 18.24
C MET A 11 -1.13 12.09 16.96
N GLU A 12 -2.40 12.38 16.74
CA GLU A 12 -3.10 12.05 15.50
C GLU A 12 -2.49 12.78 14.29
N GLN A 13 -2.18 14.07 14.43
CA GLN A 13 -1.53 14.85 13.38
C GLN A 13 -0.10 14.35 13.12
N LEU A 14 0.66 14.02 14.16
CA LEU A 14 2.01 13.46 14.03
C LEU A 14 1.99 12.13 13.26
N LEU A 15 1.06 11.22 13.62
CA LEU A 15 0.89 9.94 12.96
C LEU A 15 0.48 10.10 11.50
N LYS A 16 -0.50 10.97 11.21
CA LYS A 16 -0.94 11.28 9.84
C LYS A 16 0.20 11.86 9.01
N ALA A 17 0.98 12.79 9.56
CA ALA A 17 2.12 13.38 8.88
C ALA A 17 3.19 12.32 8.56
N LYS A 18 3.48 11.40 9.49
CA LYS A 18 4.40 10.28 9.27
C LYS A 18 3.91 9.37 8.15
N ILE A 19 2.63 9.01 8.16
CA ILE A 19 2.03 8.13 7.15
C ILE A 19 2.07 8.81 5.77
N LEU A 20 1.58 10.04 5.67
CA LEU A 20 1.54 10.77 4.39
C LEU A 20 2.94 11.09 3.85
N GLY A 21 3.88 11.44 4.73
CA GLY A 21 5.26 11.75 4.36
C GLY A 21 6.00 10.57 3.70
N VAL A 22 5.62 9.33 4.02
CA VAL A 22 6.17 8.12 3.38
C VAL A 22 5.29 7.66 2.20
N PHE A 23 3.97 7.72 2.36
CA PHE A 23 3.01 7.25 1.36
C PHE A 23 3.10 8.03 0.04
N ILE A 24 3.15 9.36 0.08
CA ILE A 24 3.17 10.21 -1.11
C ILE A 24 4.38 9.89 -2.02
N PRO A 25 5.64 9.95 -1.53
CA PRO A 25 6.79 9.66 -2.39
C PRO A 25 6.80 8.20 -2.86
N SER A 26 6.40 7.24 -2.02
CA SER A 26 6.31 5.83 -2.41
C SER A 26 5.30 5.60 -3.53
N TYR A 27 4.13 6.24 -3.45
CA TYR A 27 3.09 6.09 -4.45
C TYR A 27 3.44 6.80 -5.77
N ILE A 28 4.14 7.94 -5.71
CA ILE A 28 4.69 8.61 -6.90
C ILE A 28 5.64 7.66 -7.64
N ILE A 29 6.58 7.00 -6.93
CA ILE A 29 7.48 6.01 -7.54
C ILE A 29 6.67 4.88 -8.19
N THR A 30 5.63 4.40 -7.52
CA THR A 30 4.74 3.35 -8.04
C THR A 30 4.06 3.78 -9.35
N LEU A 31 3.57 5.02 -9.44
CA LEU A 31 2.98 5.57 -10.66
C LEU A 31 3.99 5.68 -11.80
N PHE A 32 5.22 6.14 -11.52
CA PHE A 32 6.29 6.17 -12.52
C PHE A 32 6.65 4.76 -13.02
N SER A 33 6.75 3.79 -12.11
CA SER A 33 6.98 2.39 -12.49
C SER A 33 5.84 1.84 -13.34
N PHE A 34 4.58 2.18 -13.04
CA PHE A 34 3.43 1.79 -13.84
C PHE A 34 3.47 2.38 -15.26
N ILE A 35 3.83 3.66 -15.40
CA ILE A 35 3.98 4.31 -16.72
C ILE A 35 5.11 3.65 -17.51
N ALA A 36 6.28 3.46 -16.90
CA ALA A 36 7.41 2.81 -17.54
C ALA A 36 7.07 1.37 -17.98
N PHE A 37 6.41 0.60 -17.12
CA PHE A 37 5.90 -0.73 -17.43
C PHE A 37 4.91 -0.70 -18.60
N GLY A 38 3.94 0.21 -18.57
CA GLY A 38 2.94 0.35 -19.63
C GLY A 38 3.55 0.69 -20.99
N ILE A 39 4.59 1.52 -21.03
CA ILE A 39 5.33 1.80 -22.26
C ILE A 39 5.96 0.51 -22.82
N ILE A 40 6.66 -0.24 -21.98
CA ILE A 40 7.32 -1.51 -22.38
C ILE A 40 6.29 -2.51 -22.90
N VAL A 41 5.19 -2.70 -22.17
CA VAL A 41 4.11 -3.63 -22.55
C VAL A 41 3.48 -3.22 -23.87
N ASN A 42 3.24 -1.93 -24.09
CA ASN A 42 2.65 -1.45 -25.34
C ASN A 42 3.61 -1.49 -26.53
N ILE A 43 4.91 -1.33 -26.32
CA ILE A 43 5.90 -1.58 -27.39
C ILE A 43 5.79 -3.04 -27.85
N GLY A 44 5.79 -4.00 -26.92
CA GLY A 44 5.56 -5.40 -27.24
C GLY A 44 4.17 -5.64 -27.84
N GLY A 45 3.15 -4.96 -27.33
CA GLY A 45 1.78 -4.96 -27.81
C GLY A 45 1.69 -4.59 -29.30
N PHE A 46 2.35 -3.50 -29.67
CA PHE A 46 2.36 -3.03 -31.05
C PHE A 46 3.10 -3.98 -31.99
N ILE A 47 4.24 -4.52 -31.55
CA ILE A 47 5.05 -5.47 -32.34
C ILE A 47 4.30 -6.79 -32.58
N HIS A 48 3.65 -7.35 -31.56
CA HIS A 48 3.06 -8.69 -31.63
C HIS A 48 1.57 -8.71 -31.95
N PHE A 49 0.82 -7.67 -31.56
CA PHE A 49 -0.64 -7.63 -31.67
C PHE A 49 -1.13 -6.45 -32.53
N GLY A 50 -0.23 -5.61 -33.04
CA GLY A 50 -0.58 -4.49 -33.94
C GLY A 50 -1.33 -3.34 -33.26
N GLY A 51 -1.35 -3.28 -31.92
CA GLY A 51 -2.08 -2.27 -31.18
C GLY A 51 -1.68 -2.13 -29.72
N PHE A 52 -2.27 -1.14 -29.04
CA PHE A 52 -2.10 -0.92 -27.62
C PHE A 52 -2.95 -1.91 -26.82
N ILE A 53 -2.31 -2.68 -25.94
CA ILE A 53 -2.97 -3.70 -25.10
C ILE A 53 -3.06 -3.28 -23.64
N PHE A 54 -2.42 -2.16 -23.27
CA PHE A 54 -2.31 -1.67 -21.90
C PHE A 54 -2.53 -0.15 -21.83
N PRO A 55 -3.08 0.40 -20.73
CA PRO A 55 -3.71 -0.31 -19.62
C PRO A 55 -5.16 -0.71 -19.95
N ASP A 56 -5.60 -1.81 -19.37
CA ASP A 56 -7.03 -2.15 -19.32
C ASP A 56 -7.69 -1.60 -18.04
N ILE A 57 -9.00 -1.80 -17.91
CA ILE A 57 -9.76 -1.34 -16.74
C ILE A 57 -9.25 -1.98 -15.44
N LYS A 58 -8.83 -3.25 -15.46
CA LYS A 58 -8.34 -3.94 -14.27
C LYS A 58 -7.03 -3.36 -13.78
N TRP A 59 -6.13 -3.01 -14.69
CA TRP A 59 -4.89 -2.32 -14.39
C TRP A 59 -5.14 -0.93 -13.79
N LEU A 60 -6.11 -0.18 -14.32
CA LEU A 60 -6.51 1.10 -13.74
C LEU A 60 -7.07 0.95 -12.32
N ILE A 61 -7.94 -0.04 -12.07
CA ILE A 61 -8.43 -0.34 -10.72
C ILE A 61 -7.27 -0.74 -9.81
N THR A 62 -6.33 -1.52 -10.32
CA THR A 62 -5.18 -1.98 -9.54
C THR A 62 -4.30 -0.82 -9.11
N ILE A 63 -3.91 0.06 -10.05
CA ILE A 63 -3.00 1.16 -9.73
C ILE A 63 -3.70 2.26 -8.93
N LEU A 64 -4.94 2.63 -9.25
CA LEU A 64 -5.63 3.77 -8.61
C LEU A 64 -6.40 3.41 -7.33
N TRP A 65 -6.72 2.12 -7.13
CA TRP A 65 -7.58 1.69 -6.02
C TRP A 65 -6.88 0.69 -5.09
N ILE A 66 -6.47 -0.45 -5.63
CA ILE A 66 -5.92 -1.54 -4.80
C ILE A 66 -4.52 -1.18 -4.30
N SER A 67 -3.64 -0.67 -5.18
CA SER A 67 -2.27 -0.32 -4.84
C SER A 67 -2.18 0.71 -3.71
N PRO A 68 -2.89 1.86 -3.73
CA PRO A 68 -2.80 2.81 -2.63
C PRO A 68 -3.34 2.23 -1.31
N ALA A 69 -4.40 1.41 -1.36
CA ALA A 69 -4.93 0.76 -0.16
C ALA A 69 -3.93 -0.24 0.46
N ILE A 70 -3.33 -1.11 -0.34
CA ILE A 70 -2.32 -2.06 0.16
C ILE A 70 -1.06 -1.35 0.66
N SER A 71 -0.63 -0.29 -0.02
CA SER A 71 0.51 0.52 0.43
C SER A 71 0.26 1.20 1.77
N LEU A 72 -0.95 1.74 1.99
CA LEU A 72 -1.35 2.28 3.29
C LEU A 72 -1.36 1.20 4.37
N LEU A 73 -1.98 0.06 4.09
CA LEU A 73 -2.03 -1.08 5.00
C LEU A 73 -0.62 -1.50 5.42
N SER A 74 0.28 -1.69 4.46
CA SER A 74 1.68 -2.06 4.70
C SER A 74 2.42 -1.05 5.58
N LEU A 75 2.20 0.25 5.35
CA LEU A 75 2.78 1.31 6.16
C LEU A 75 2.22 1.30 7.59
N ILE A 76 0.91 1.09 7.75
CA ILE A 76 0.25 0.98 9.06
C ILE A 76 0.83 -0.20 9.85
N PHE A 77 0.96 -1.37 9.22
CA PHE A 77 1.57 -2.54 9.86
C PHE A 77 3.04 -2.27 10.24
N THR A 78 3.82 -1.67 9.35
CA THR A 78 5.20 -1.29 9.64
C THR A 78 5.27 -0.37 10.86
N VAL A 79 4.41 0.64 10.95
CA VAL A 79 4.37 1.55 12.10
C VAL A 79 4.00 0.81 13.38
N MET A 80 2.99 -0.08 13.35
CA MET A 80 2.56 -0.87 14.51
C MET A 80 3.67 -1.79 15.03
N VAL A 81 4.42 -2.42 14.13
CA VAL A 81 5.51 -3.33 14.49
C VAL A 81 6.75 -2.55 14.92
N SER A 82 7.04 -1.42 14.27
CA SER A 82 8.20 -0.58 14.61
C SER A 82 8.19 -0.10 16.07
N ALA A 83 7.00 0.07 16.66
CA ALA A 83 6.85 0.42 18.07
C ALA A 83 7.20 -0.73 19.04
N LYS A 84 7.30 -1.97 18.56
CA LYS A 84 7.57 -3.18 19.36
C LYS A 84 8.89 -3.86 18.98
N SER A 85 9.40 -3.62 17.79
CA SER A 85 10.63 -4.20 17.26
C SER A 85 11.86 -3.54 17.88
N LYS A 86 12.91 -4.32 18.08
CA LYS A 86 14.20 -3.79 18.55
C LYS A 86 15.08 -3.32 17.40
N THR A 87 14.78 -3.75 16.17
CA THR A 87 15.54 -3.43 14.96
C THR A 87 14.63 -2.99 13.80
N PHE A 88 15.18 -2.17 12.90
CA PHE A 88 14.48 -1.77 11.68
C PHE A 88 14.17 -2.95 10.75
N GLN A 89 15.01 -3.98 10.75
CA GLN A 89 14.86 -5.17 9.91
C GLN A 89 13.63 -5.98 10.30
N GLU A 90 13.39 -6.18 11.61
CA GLU A 90 12.19 -6.85 12.12
C GLU A 90 10.90 -6.14 11.70
N ALA A 91 10.88 -4.80 11.80
CA ALA A 91 9.72 -4.01 11.39
C ALA A 91 9.44 -4.12 9.88
N GLN A 92 10.49 -4.13 9.06
CA GLN A 92 10.37 -4.24 7.61
C GLN A 92 10.03 -5.67 7.14
N GLN A 93 10.41 -6.69 7.89
CA GLN A 93 10.08 -8.08 7.53
C GLN A 93 8.57 -8.34 7.60
N VAL A 94 7.86 -7.70 8.54
CA VAL A 94 6.41 -7.83 8.65
C VAL A 94 5.69 -7.16 7.48
N SER A 95 6.19 -6.03 6.96
CA SER A 95 5.65 -5.45 5.73
C SER A 95 5.93 -6.31 4.50
N GLY A 96 7.09 -7.00 4.47
CA GLY A 96 7.38 -8.02 3.47
C GLY A 96 6.37 -9.18 3.46
N LEU A 97 5.84 -9.58 4.62
CA LEU A 97 4.87 -10.66 4.71
C LEU A 97 3.53 -10.32 4.03
N LEU A 98 3.13 -9.04 4.00
CA LEU A 98 1.90 -8.60 3.32
C LEU A 98 1.97 -8.77 1.79
N VAL A 99 3.17 -8.92 1.22
CA VAL A 99 3.35 -9.19 -0.20
C VAL A 99 2.94 -10.62 -0.54
N VAL A 100 3.05 -11.57 0.40
CA VAL A 100 2.78 -12.99 0.15
C VAL A 100 1.35 -13.24 -0.33
N PRO A 101 0.28 -12.75 0.35
CA PRO A 101 -1.09 -12.89 -0.16
C PRO A 101 -1.29 -12.29 -1.55
N VAL A 102 -0.62 -11.18 -1.86
CA VAL A 102 -0.71 -10.51 -3.17
C VAL A 102 -0.11 -11.40 -4.26
N ILE A 103 1.04 -12.01 -4.00
CA ILE A 103 1.68 -12.96 -4.92
C ILE A 103 0.78 -14.18 -5.14
N VAL A 104 0.15 -14.73 -4.09
CA VAL A 104 -0.76 -15.87 -4.21
C VAL A 104 -1.93 -15.55 -5.15
N VAL A 105 -2.55 -14.38 -4.99
CA VAL A 105 -3.64 -13.93 -5.88
C VAL A 105 -3.12 -13.76 -7.32
N LEU A 106 -1.95 -13.17 -7.50
CA LEU A 106 -1.33 -12.99 -8.82
C LEU A 106 -1.10 -14.33 -9.52
N VAL A 107 -0.53 -15.32 -8.83
CA VAL A 107 -0.32 -16.67 -9.37
C VAL A 107 -1.66 -17.35 -9.70
N ALA A 108 -2.67 -17.18 -8.86
CA ALA A 108 -4.00 -17.73 -9.10
C ALA A 108 -4.68 -17.12 -10.35
N GLN A 109 -4.44 -15.83 -10.63
CA GLN A 109 -4.90 -15.20 -11.88
C GLN A 109 -4.12 -15.70 -13.09
N MET A 110 -2.79 -15.81 -12.99
CA MET A 110 -1.95 -16.30 -14.11
C MET A 110 -2.28 -17.74 -14.51
N THR A 111 -2.60 -18.59 -13.53
CA THR A 111 -2.96 -20.00 -13.74
C THR A 111 -4.42 -20.21 -14.17
N GLY A 112 -5.26 -19.17 -14.10
CA GLY A 112 -6.68 -19.28 -14.39
C GLY A 112 -7.54 -19.88 -13.27
N VAL A 113 -6.94 -20.26 -12.13
CA VAL A 113 -7.65 -20.83 -10.97
C VAL A 113 -8.63 -19.82 -10.37
N LEU A 114 -8.27 -18.54 -10.39
CA LEU A 114 -9.08 -17.46 -9.85
C LEU A 114 -9.01 -16.27 -10.80
N MET A 115 -10.16 -15.86 -11.36
CA MET A 115 -10.25 -14.70 -12.25
C MET A 115 -11.07 -13.61 -11.60
N LEU A 116 -10.43 -12.49 -11.25
CA LEU A 116 -11.11 -11.39 -10.59
C LEU A 116 -11.89 -10.55 -11.59
N SER A 117 -13.15 -10.29 -11.27
CA SER A 117 -13.98 -9.32 -12.00
C SER A 117 -13.72 -7.91 -11.47
N ASN A 118 -14.01 -6.90 -12.30
CA ASN A 118 -13.81 -5.48 -11.94
C ASN A 118 -14.54 -5.12 -10.63
N LEU A 119 -15.76 -5.66 -10.44
CA LEU A 119 -16.56 -5.42 -9.24
C LEU A 119 -15.92 -6.03 -7.99
N VAL A 120 -15.40 -7.26 -8.07
CA VAL A 120 -14.69 -7.88 -6.94
C VAL A 120 -13.43 -7.10 -6.58
N MET A 121 -12.68 -6.62 -7.57
CA MET A 121 -11.49 -5.78 -7.35
C MET A 121 -11.83 -4.46 -6.64
N PHE A 122 -12.91 -3.79 -7.05
CA PHE A 122 -13.39 -2.58 -6.39
C PHE A 122 -13.80 -2.85 -4.94
N ILE A 123 -14.58 -3.90 -4.69
CA ILE A 123 -14.99 -4.31 -3.34
C ILE A 123 -13.77 -4.61 -2.46
N ALA A 124 -12.79 -5.34 -2.98
CA ALA A 124 -11.57 -5.67 -2.25
C ALA A 124 -10.79 -4.41 -1.85
N GLY A 125 -10.60 -3.45 -2.77
CA GLY A 125 -9.97 -2.18 -2.44
C GLY A 125 -10.74 -1.38 -1.38
N THR A 126 -12.07 -1.35 -1.47
CA THR A 126 -12.92 -0.71 -0.46
C THR A 126 -12.77 -1.35 0.92
N ILE A 127 -12.71 -2.69 0.99
CA ILE A 127 -12.46 -3.41 2.24
C ILE A 127 -11.10 -3.01 2.82
N PHE A 128 -10.04 -2.93 2.00
CA PHE A 128 -8.72 -2.48 2.47
C PHE A 128 -8.76 -1.06 3.01
N PHE A 129 -9.39 -0.10 2.31
CA PHE A 129 -9.51 1.27 2.81
C PHE A 129 -10.30 1.37 4.13
N ILE A 130 -11.36 0.56 4.28
CA ILE A 130 -12.11 0.48 5.55
C ILE A 130 -11.20 -0.03 6.67
N LEU A 131 -10.41 -1.09 6.40
CA LEU A 131 -9.45 -1.62 7.36
C LEU A 131 -8.40 -0.57 7.73
N ASP A 132 -7.84 0.14 6.75
CA ASP A 132 -6.86 1.21 6.97
C ASP A 132 -7.43 2.30 7.88
N TYR A 133 -8.64 2.77 7.59
CA TYR A 133 -9.31 3.80 8.38
C TYR A 133 -9.51 3.34 9.84
N ILE A 134 -9.99 2.10 10.04
CA ILE A 134 -10.19 1.52 11.38
C ILE A 134 -8.85 1.40 12.12
N LEU A 135 -7.80 0.91 11.46
CA LEU A 135 -6.48 0.73 12.07
C LEU A 135 -5.84 2.07 12.45
N ILE A 136 -5.87 3.07 11.56
CA ILE A 136 -5.35 4.41 11.84
C ILE A 136 -6.07 5.00 13.06
N LYS A 137 -7.41 4.92 13.11
CA LYS A 137 -8.20 5.42 14.24
C LYS A 137 -7.83 4.71 15.54
N ARG A 138 -7.66 3.38 15.50
CA ARG A 138 -7.28 2.58 16.66
C ARG A 138 -5.88 2.90 17.17
N ILE A 139 -4.91 3.07 16.27
CA ILE A 139 -3.53 3.43 16.61
C ILE A 139 -3.52 4.83 17.23
N SER A 140 -4.20 5.80 16.63
CA SER A 140 -4.31 7.16 17.14
C SER A 140 -4.90 7.21 18.55
N SER A 141 -5.95 6.42 18.83
CA SER A 141 -6.58 6.38 20.16
C SER A 141 -5.73 5.72 21.26
N LYS A 142 -4.77 4.87 20.87
CA LYS A 142 -3.91 4.11 21.80
C LYS A 142 -2.50 4.65 21.91
N PHE A 143 -2.16 5.70 21.16
CA PHE A 143 -0.85 6.34 21.19
C PHE A 143 -0.74 7.21 22.45
N ILE A 144 -0.30 6.58 23.54
CA ILE A 144 -0.02 7.25 24.82
C ILE A 144 1.47 7.65 24.80
N PRO A 145 1.82 8.94 24.99
CA PRO A 145 3.21 9.43 24.99
C PRO A 145 4.14 8.66 25.94
N GLU A 146 3.61 8.16 27.04
CA GLU A 146 4.34 7.56 28.15
C GLU A 146 4.84 6.13 27.90
N LYS A 147 4.40 5.45 26.83
CA LYS A 147 4.91 4.10 26.47
C LYS A 147 6.10 4.11 25.51
N LEU A 148 6.63 5.29 25.23
CA LEU A 148 7.84 5.47 24.42
C LEU A 148 9.09 5.76 25.27
N ILE A 149 8.98 5.70 26.60
CA ILE A 149 10.11 5.77 27.55
C ILE A 149 10.26 4.40 28.21
#